data_AF-A0A2D3VT60-F1
#
_entry.id   AF-A0A2D3VT60-F1
#
_cell.length_a   1.000
_cell.length_b   1.000
_cell.length_c   1.000
_cell.angle_alpha   90.00
_cell.angle_beta   90.00
_cell.angle_gamma   90.00
#
_symmetry.space_group_name_H-M   'P 1'
#
loop_
_entity.id
_entity.type
_entity.pdbx_description
1 polymer ?
#
loop_
_entity_poly.entity_id
_entity_poly.type
_entity_poly.pdbx_seq_one_letter_code
_entity_poly.pdbx_strand_id
1 'polypeptide(L)'
;MLKLKDAFTLIELIFAIVIIGIAVLSLPTISQVISRGSENSLLQEAVFIAFSEITKVTSSAWDENSRIGNDDYEHIIYINDAEATASLANDLQGRSGNVKILYNTNNSRAIRPTTLGSETGETREDDVDDYITTAANATGSVGSSTGYKFQYKKDINVSASGSFGTLGNNSNIKKIQININNTSNNLLVSFYVYATNSGSVASHPWRTLE
;
A
#
# COMPACT_ATOMS: atom_id res chain seq x y z
N MET A 1 74.84 0.32 -20.26
CA MET A 1 74.44 -0.63 -19.20
C MET A 1 73.10 -1.23 -19.60
N LEU A 2 73.13 -2.39 -20.27
CA LEU A 2 71.93 -3.08 -20.76
C LEU A 2 71.36 -3.91 -19.61
N LYS A 3 70.12 -3.59 -19.20
CA LYS A 3 69.37 -4.39 -18.23
C LYS A 3 69.07 -5.76 -18.86
N LEU A 4 69.50 -6.85 -18.22
CA LEU A 4 69.03 -8.19 -18.58
C LEU A 4 67.52 -8.26 -18.35
N LYS A 5 66.79 -8.76 -19.35
CA LYS A 5 65.39 -9.14 -19.22
C LYS A 5 65.33 -10.46 -18.46
N ASP A 6 64.68 -10.46 -17.31
CA ASP A 6 64.44 -11.69 -16.56
C ASP A 6 63.51 -12.61 -17.36
N ALA A 7 63.93 -13.87 -17.52
CA ALA A 7 63.15 -14.90 -18.17
C ALA A 7 62.34 -15.66 -17.10
N PHE A 8 61.02 -15.75 -17.30
CA PHE A 8 60.14 -16.49 -16.41
C PHE A 8 60.45 -17.99 -16.44
N THR A 9 60.45 -18.62 -15.27
CA THR A 9 60.61 -20.08 -15.17
C THR A 9 59.36 -20.79 -15.70
N LEU A 10 59.51 -21.96 -16.34
CA LEU A 10 58.39 -22.69 -16.95
C LEU A 10 57.31 -23.08 -15.91
N ILE A 11 57.72 -23.36 -14.67
CA ILE A 11 56.80 -23.68 -13.58
C ILE A 11 55.98 -22.46 -13.13
N GLU A 12 56.58 -21.28 -13.09
CA GLU A 12 55.90 -20.02 -12.75
C GLU A 12 54.86 -19.65 -13.81
N LEU A 13 55.16 -19.91 -15.08
CA LEU A 13 54.20 -19.73 -16.17
C LEU A 13 52.96 -20.63 -15.99
N ILE A 14 53.15 -21.89 -15.59
CA ILE A 14 52.04 -22.83 -15.36
C ILE A 14 51.19 -22.38 -14.17
N PHE A 15 51.82 -21.94 -13.07
CA PHE A 15 51.07 -21.40 -11.94
C PHE A 15 50.30 -20.14 -12.30
N ALA A 16 50.89 -19.24 -13.09
CA ALA A 16 50.22 -18.02 -13.54
C ALA A 16 48.95 -18.32 -14.34
N ILE A 17 49.01 -19.24 -15.32
CA ILE A 17 47.83 -19.59 -16.13
C ILE A 17 46.74 -20.28 -15.30
N VAL A 18 47.11 -21.10 -14.32
CA VAL A 18 46.14 -21.78 -13.44
C VAL A 18 45.46 -20.78 -12.53
N ILE A 19 46.21 -19.86 -11.92
CA ILE A 19 45.67 -18.82 -11.03
C ILE A 19 44.75 -17.87 -11.81
N ILE A 20 45.17 -17.44 -13.00
CA ILE A 20 44.34 -16.59 -13.88
C ILE A 20 43.10 -17.38 -14.31
N GLY A 21 43.23 -18.66 -14.66
CA GLY A 21 42.10 -19.53 -15.03
C GLY A 21 41.05 -19.61 -13.92
N ILE A 22 41.47 -19.87 -12.68
CA ILE A 22 40.56 -19.93 -11.52
C ILE A 22 39.93 -18.56 -11.25
N ALA A 23 40.71 -17.47 -11.33
CA ALA A 23 40.20 -16.12 -11.12
C ALA A 23 39.14 -15.73 -12.16
N VAL A 24 39.39 -16.01 -13.44
CA VAL A 24 38.44 -15.68 -14.53
C VAL A 24 37.15 -16.51 -14.42
N LEU A 25 37.22 -17.76 -13.96
CA LEU A 25 36.02 -18.57 -13.71
C LEU A 25 35.13 -18.00 -12.59
N SER A 26 35.68 -17.22 -11.66
CA SER A 26 34.89 -16.61 -10.57
C SER A 26 34.15 -15.32 -10.97
N LEU A 27 34.60 -14.62 -12.03
CA LEU A 27 34.02 -13.34 -12.45
C LEU A 27 32.51 -13.42 -12.79
N PRO A 28 32.02 -14.42 -13.55
CA PRO A 28 30.59 -14.54 -13.84
C PRO A 28 29.75 -14.74 -12.58
N THR A 29 30.26 -15.50 -11.60
CA THR A 29 29.53 -15.79 -10.35
C THR A 29 29.38 -14.54 -9.48
N ILE A 30 30.41 -13.71 -9.37
CA ILE A 30 30.36 -12.43 -8.64
C ILE A 30 29.34 -11.49 -9.30
N SER A 31 29.35 -11.40 -10.63
CA SER A 31 28.40 -10.58 -11.37
C SER A 31 26.95 -11.00 -11.09
N GLN A 32 26.66 -12.31 -11.12
CA GLN A 32 25.32 -12.83 -10.81
C GLN A 32 24.89 -12.53 -9.38
N VAL A 33 25.80 -12.60 -8.40
CA VAL A 33 25.48 -12.28 -7.00
C VAL A 33 25.14 -10.80 -6.84
N ILE A 34 25.90 -9.90 -7.49
CA ILE A 34 25.62 -8.47 -7.47
C ILE A 34 24.26 -8.16 -8.10
N SER A 35 23.93 -8.77 -9.25
CA SER A 35 22.63 -8.59 -9.90
C SER A 35 21.47 -9.00 -8.99
N ARG A 36 21.56 -10.17 -8.34
CA ARG A 36 20.54 -10.63 -7.38
C ARG A 36 20.42 -9.72 -6.17
N GLY A 37 21.54 -9.15 -5.70
CA GLY A 37 21.53 -8.16 -4.62
C GLY A 37 20.73 -6.91 -4.99
N SER A 38 20.90 -6.41 -6.22
CA SER A 38 20.14 -5.26 -6.72
C SER A 38 18.65 -5.55 -6.86
N GLU A 39 18.27 -6.73 -7.37
CA GLU A 39 16.86 -7.13 -7.48
C GLU A 39 16.17 -7.24 -6.11
N ASN A 40 16.86 -7.81 -5.11
CA ASN A 40 16.33 -7.89 -3.75
C ASN A 40 16.17 -6.51 -3.11
N SER A 41 17.09 -5.58 -3.35
CA SER A 41 16.97 -4.20 -2.85
C SER A 41 15.79 -3.47 -3.48
N LEU A 42 15.56 -3.66 -4.80
CA LEU A 42 14.40 -3.11 -5.52
C LEU A 42 13.08 -3.63 -4.91
N LEU A 43 13.00 -4.93 -4.65
CA LEU A 43 11.81 -5.54 -4.04
C LEU A 43 11.55 -5.01 -2.64
N GLN A 44 12.58 -4.84 -1.80
CA GLN A 44 12.41 -4.30 -0.44
C GLN A 44 11.89 -2.85 -0.45
N GLU A 45 12.40 -2.00 -1.33
CA GLU A 45 11.91 -0.63 -1.48
C GLU A 45 10.46 -0.61 -2.01
N ALA A 46 10.14 -1.43 -3.02
CA ALA A 46 8.76 -1.55 -3.52
C ALA A 46 7.78 -2.01 -2.44
N VAL A 47 8.18 -2.96 -1.59
CA VAL A 47 7.38 -3.41 -0.43
C VAL A 47 7.15 -2.26 0.55
N PHE A 48 8.19 -1.49 0.88
CA PHE A 48 8.07 -0.36 1.81
C PHE A 48 7.14 0.72 1.26
N ILE A 49 7.27 1.09 -0.02
CA ILE A 49 6.38 2.04 -0.68
C ILE A 49 4.94 1.55 -0.61
N ALA A 50 4.67 0.31 -1.02
CA ALA A 50 3.31 -0.23 -1.01
C ALA A 50 2.70 -0.25 0.40
N PHE A 51 3.47 -0.63 1.42
CA PHE A 51 3.01 -0.62 2.81
C PHE A 51 2.72 0.79 3.32
N SER A 52 3.56 1.77 2.97
CA SER A 52 3.33 3.17 3.35
C SER A 52 2.05 3.73 2.74
N GLU A 53 1.77 3.38 1.48
CA GLU A 53 0.55 3.80 0.78
C GLU A 53 -0.68 3.08 1.34
N ILE A 54 -0.59 1.77 1.64
CA ILE A 54 -1.69 1.05 2.30
C ILE A 54 -2.02 1.71 3.63
N THR A 55 -1.00 1.96 4.45
CA THR A 55 -1.18 2.58 5.77
C THR A 55 -1.85 3.95 5.62
N LYS A 56 -1.40 4.77 4.66
CA LYS A 56 -2.02 6.06 4.33
C LYS A 56 -3.51 5.90 4.02
N VAL A 57 -3.87 5.07 3.04
CA VAL A 57 -5.26 4.87 2.62
C VAL A 57 -6.11 4.32 3.77
N THR A 58 -5.62 3.32 4.51
CA THR A 58 -6.36 2.73 5.64
C THR A 58 -6.52 3.65 6.85
N SER A 59 -5.72 4.72 6.94
CA SER A 59 -5.81 5.71 8.00
C SER A 59 -6.78 6.86 7.68
N SER A 60 -7.19 6.99 6.42
CA SER A 60 -8.22 7.94 6.00
C SER A 60 -9.61 7.49 6.46
N ALA A 61 -10.55 8.44 6.44
CA ALA A 61 -11.97 8.16 6.69
C ALA A 61 -12.47 7.08 5.73
N TRP A 62 -13.40 6.24 6.16
CA TRP A 62 -13.87 5.16 5.27
C TRP A 62 -14.68 5.70 4.09
N ASP A 63 -15.48 6.74 4.35
CA ASP A 63 -16.46 7.33 3.44
C ASP A 63 -17.09 8.55 4.12
N GLU A 64 -17.25 9.65 3.40
CA GLU A 64 -17.90 10.88 3.86
C GLU A 64 -19.43 10.77 3.91
N ASN A 65 -20.07 10.00 3.01
CA ASN A 65 -21.51 9.71 3.03
C ASN A 65 -21.95 8.82 4.21
N SER A 66 -20.99 8.23 4.92
CA SER A 66 -21.22 7.49 6.16
C SER A 66 -21.35 8.39 7.41
N ARG A 67 -21.25 9.71 7.26
CA ARG A 67 -21.48 10.69 8.32
C ARG A 67 -22.92 11.22 8.27
N ILE A 68 -23.61 11.23 9.40
CA ILE A 68 -24.97 11.80 9.48
C ILE A 68 -24.86 13.25 9.97
N GLY A 69 -25.04 14.21 9.07
CA GLY A 69 -25.01 15.64 9.42
C GLY A 69 -23.58 16.18 9.61
N ASN A 70 -23.39 17.10 10.55
CA ASN A 70 -22.08 17.68 10.89
C ASN A 70 -21.37 16.91 12.01
N ASP A 71 -21.75 15.66 12.25
CA ASP A 71 -21.11 14.86 13.29
C ASP A 71 -19.72 14.41 12.80
N ASP A 72 -18.70 14.65 13.64
CA ASP A 72 -17.30 14.24 13.40
C ASP A 72 -17.10 12.71 13.52
N TYR A 73 -18.18 11.94 13.68
CA TYR A 73 -18.16 10.51 13.92
C TYR A 73 -18.71 9.77 12.71
N GLU A 74 -17.97 8.76 12.24
CA GLU A 74 -18.48 7.80 11.26
C GLU A 74 -19.49 6.86 11.92
N HIS A 75 -20.61 6.62 11.25
CA HIS A 75 -21.64 5.72 11.74
C HIS A 75 -21.49 4.34 11.10
N ILE A 76 -21.44 3.31 11.93
CA ILE A 76 -21.45 1.93 11.46
C ILE A 76 -22.85 1.64 10.87
N ILE A 77 -22.94 1.56 9.55
CA ILE A 77 -24.17 1.15 8.86
C ILE A 77 -24.32 -0.36 9.02
N TYR A 78 -25.26 -0.78 9.87
CA TYR A 78 -25.65 -2.18 9.97
C TYR A 78 -26.51 -2.57 8.76
N ILE A 79 -26.19 -3.69 8.10
CA ILE A 79 -27.06 -4.29 7.09
C ILE A 79 -28.15 -5.03 7.85
N ASN A 80 -29.38 -4.57 7.69
CA ASN A 80 -30.57 -5.27 8.10
C ASN A 80 -30.70 -6.50 7.20
N ASP A 81 -30.32 -7.68 7.69
CA ASP A 81 -31.03 -8.91 7.29
C ASP A 81 -32.50 -8.75 7.73
N ALA A 82 -33.41 -9.55 7.19
CA ALA A 82 -34.87 -9.43 7.33
C ALA A 82 -35.45 -9.51 8.76
N GLU A 83 -34.67 -9.24 9.81
CA GLU A 83 -35.05 -9.19 11.22
C GLU A 83 -35.05 -7.76 11.77
N ALA A 84 -35.60 -6.80 11.01
CA ALA A 84 -35.93 -5.44 11.46
C ALA A 84 -37.01 -5.38 12.57
N THR A 85 -37.14 -6.43 13.37
CA THR A 85 -37.99 -6.56 14.56
C THR A 85 -37.22 -7.07 15.78
N ALA A 86 -35.88 -7.00 15.77
CA ALA A 86 -35.13 -7.03 17.02
C ALA A 86 -35.27 -5.68 17.73
N SER A 87 -36.27 -5.59 18.61
CA SER A 87 -36.44 -4.47 19.54
C SER A 87 -35.13 -4.21 20.30
N LEU A 88 -34.81 -2.93 20.46
CA LEU A 88 -33.71 -2.39 21.24
C LEU A 88 -33.47 -3.19 22.55
N ALA A 89 -32.38 -3.94 22.61
CA ALA A 89 -31.73 -4.18 23.88
C ALA A 89 -30.94 -2.91 24.21
N ASN A 90 -31.50 -2.08 25.08
CA ASN A 90 -30.93 -0.83 25.62
C ASN A 90 -29.64 -1.01 26.44
N ASP A 91 -28.82 -2.02 26.15
CA ASP A 91 -27.69 -2.42 26.99
C ASP A 91 -26.40 -2.66 26.21
N LEU A 92 -26.22 -1.95 25.09
CA LEU A 92 -24.89 -1.76 24.52
C LEU A 92 -24.14 -0.70 25.35
N GLN A 93 -23.84 -1.07 26.60
CA GLN A 93 -22.72 -0.52 27.34
C GLN A 93 -21.45 -0.86 26.57
N GLY A 94 -21.10 0.01 25.63
CA GLY A 94 -19.78 0.02 25.02
C GLY A 94 -18.74 0.05 26.14
N ARG A 95 -17.78 -0.87 26.09
CA ARG A 95 -16.56 -0.80 26.88
C ARG A 95 -15.95 0.60 26.67
N SER A 96 -15.52 1.28 27.73
CA SER A 96 -14.87 2.60 27.63
C SER A 96 -13.76 2.54 26.57
N GLY A 97 -14.00 3.17 25.40
CA GLY A 97 -13.15 3.10 24.21
C GLY A 97 -13.84 2.61 22.92
N ASN A 98 -15.08 2.10 22.99
CA ASN A 98 -15.83 1.66 21.80
C ASN A 98 -16.84 2.71 21.30
N VAL A 99 -16.95 2.78 19.97
CA VAL A 99 -17.85 3.62 19.17
C VAL A 99 -19.26 3.65 19.74
N LYS A 100 -19.80 4.86 19.93
CA LYS A 100 -21.21 5.07 20.27
C LYS A 100 -22.03 4.74 19.03
N ILE A 101 -22.58 3.53 18.97
CA ILE A 101 -23.45 3.11 17.87
C ILE A 101 -24.77 3.87 18.01
N LEU A 102 -24.90 4.97 17.26
CA LEU A 102 -26.15 5.71 17.14
C LEU A 102 -27.03 5.00 16.11
N TYR A 103 -27.90 4.11 16.60
CA TYR A 103 -28.96 3.53 15.79
C TYR A 103 -30.00 4.60 15.48
N ASN A 104 -30.14 4.96 14.21
CA ASN A 104 -31.34 5.64 13.74
C ASN A 104 -32.15 4.68 12.85
N THR A 105 -32.93 3.81 13.48
CA THR A 105 -33.83 2.86 12.80
C THR A 105 -34.95 3.55 12.04
N ASN A 106 -35.11 4.87 12.17
CA ASN A 106 -36.22 5.63 11.60
C ASN A 106 -35.77 6.67 10.56
N ASN A 107 -34.49 6.73 10.24
CA ASN A 107 -33.96 7.73 9.33
C ASN A 107 -33.13 7.04 8.25
N SER A 108 -33.70 7.04 7.06
CA SER A 108 -33.11 6.68 5.77
C SER A 108 -31.92 7.57 5.36
N ARG A 109 -31.08 7.97 6.33
CA ARG A 109 -30.01 8.97 6.17
C ARG A 109 -28.60 8.40 6.31
N ALA A 110 -28.45 7.15 6.71
CA ALA A 110 -27.23 6.42 6.42
C ALA A 110 -27.24 6.11 4.91
N ILE A 111 -26.79 7.08 4.11
CA ILE A 111 -26.70 6.92 2.66
C ILE A 111 -25.65 5.84 2.45
N ARG A 112 -26.07 4.72 1.87
CA ARG A 112 -25.11 3.71 1.42
C ARG A 112 -24.22 4.37 0.38
N PRO A 113 -22.90 4.25 0.44
CA PRO A 113 -22.08 4.79 -0.61
C PRO A 113 -22.38 4.10 -1.92
N THR A 114 -22.77 4.90 -2.91
CA THR A 114 -23.25 4.41 -4.20
C THR A 114 -22.21 4.53 -5.30
N THR A 115 -21.21 5.40 -5.12
CA THR A 115 -20.21 5.74 -6.12
C THR A 115 -18.86 5.70 -5.47
N LEU A 116 -17.84 5.20 -6.17
CA LEU A 116 -16.46 5.27 -5.71
C LEU A 116 -15.75 6.43 -6.40
N GLY A 117 -14.84 7.08 -5.67
CA GLY A 117 -14.01 8.16 -6.17
C GLY A 117 -14.61 9.53 -5.88
N SER A 118 -13.75 10.54 -5.98
CA SER A 118 -14.00 11.90 -5.47
C SER A 118 -15.29 12.56 -5.93
N GLU A 119 -15.92 13.21 -4.96
CA GLU A 119 -17.19 13.89 -5.08
C GLU A 119 -17.06 15.24 -5.78
N THR A 120 -18.22 15.77 -6.18
CA THR A 120 -18.27 17.06 -6.87
C THR A 120 -17.82 18.18 -5.93
N GLY A 121 -16.71 18.83 -6.29
CA GLY A 121 -16.18 20.00 -5.59
C GLY A 121 -14.97 19.72 -4.71
N GLU A 122 -14.56 18.45 -4.63
CA GLU A 122 -13.34 18.06 -3.94
C GLU A 122 -12.11 18.27 -4.82
N THR A 123 -10.98 18.46 -4.14
CA THR A 123 -9.69 18.74 -4.78
C THR A 123 -8.57 17.86 -4.25
N ARG A 124 -8.88 16.96 -3.30
CA ARG A 124 -7.93 16.14 -2.56
C ARG A 124 -8.62 14.85 -2.16
N GLU A 125 -7.84 13.79 -2.10
CA GLU A 125 -8.27 12.52 -1.55
C GLU A 125 -8.29 12.63 -0.02
N ASP A 126 -9.48 12.60 0.58
CA ASP A 126 -9.64 12.72 2.03
C ASP A 126 -10.22 11.46 2.71
N ASP A 127 -10.90 10.60 1.94
CA ASP A 127 -11.41 9.31 2.37
C ASP A 127 -10.90 8.13 1.53
N VAL A 128 -11.32 6.91 1.85
CA VAL A 128 -10.76 5.69 1.26
C VAL A 128 -11.07 5.54 -0.22
N ASP A 129 -12.26 5.92 -0.69
CA ASP A 129 -12.67 5.76 -2.08
C ASP A 129 -12.15 6.82 -3.02
N ASP A 130 -11.73 7.97 -2.51
CA ASP A 130 -10.99 8.95 -3.30
C ASP A 130 -9.66 8.47 -3.85
N TYR A 131 -9.03 7.50 -3.17
CA TYR A 131 -7.71 7.01 -3.56
C TYR A 131 -7.71 6.17 -4.84
N ILE A 132 -8.80 6.17 -5.62
CA ILE A 132 -8.81 5.62 -6.98
C ILE A 132 -7.96 6.50 -7.87
N THR A 133 -6.67 6.15 -7.91
CA THR A 133 -5.68 6.85 -8.72
C THR A 133 -5.23 5.94 -9.84
N THR A 134 -5.35 6.44 -11.08
CA THR A 134 -4.69 5.82 -12.24
C THR A 134 -3.19 6.15 -12.18
N ALA A 135 -2.33 5.13 -12.15
CA ALA A 135 -0.87 5.20 -12.34
C ALA A 135 -0.19 6.53 -12.01
N ALA A 136 0.08 6.78 -10.72
CA ALA A 136 0.90 7.90 -10.29
C ALA A 136 2.37 7.47 -10.17
N ASN A 137 3.32 8.34 -10.52
CA ASN A 137 4.73 8.08 -10.23
C ASN A 137 4.94 8.18 -8.70
N ALA A 138 5.50 7.13 -8.09
CA ALA A 138 5.70 7.08 -6.64
C ALA A 138 6.99 7.77 -6.16
N THR A 139 7.76 8.38 -7.06
CA THR A 139 9.08 8.94 -6.72
C THR A 139 9.01 10.42 -6.41
N GLY A 140 9.49 10.80 -5.22
CA GLY A 140 9.87 12.18 -4.92
C GLY A 140 11.07 12.60 -5.77
N SER A 141 10.94 13.73 -6.47
CA SER A 141 12.07 14.44 -7.06
C SER A 141 12.93 15.02 -5.93
N VAL A 142 13.84 14.21 -5.38
CA VAL A 142 14.83 14.69 -4.42
C VAL A 142 16.18 14.71 -5.10
N GLY A 143 16.63 15.94 -5.39
CA GLY A 143 17.94 16.38 -5.84
C GLY A 143 18.98 15.34 -6.28
N SER A 144 19.37 15.43 -7.55
CA SER A 144 20.76 15.27 -8.04
C SER A 144 21.56 14.00 -7.67
N SER A 145 20.92 12.91 -7.26
CA SER A 145 21.58 11.62 -7.04
C SER A 145 21.10 10.60 -8.08
N THR A 146 21.55 10.80 -9.32
CA THR A 146 21.11 10.16 -10.57
C THR A 146 21.41 8.66 -10.71
N GLY A 147 21.58 7.90 -9.62
CA GLY A 147 22.05 6.51 -9.73
C GLY A 147 21.59 5.49 -8.66
N TYR A 148 21.02 5.93 -7.53
CA TYR A 148 20.72 5.00 -6.42
C TYR A 148 19.23 4.81 -6.11
N LYS A 149 18.34 5.63 -6.70
CA LYS A 149 16.90 5.47 -6.50
C LYS A 149 16.25 4.96 -7.76
N PHE A 150 15.60 3.82 -7.67
CA PHE A 150 14.81 3.28 -8.77
C PHE A 150 13.53 4.10 -8.93
N GLN A 151 13.06 4.22 -10.17
CA GLN A 151 11.80 4.85 -10.47
C GLN A 151 10.68 3.81 -10.44
N TYR A 152 9.60 4.12 -9.72
CA TYR A 152 8.44 3.26 -9.56
C TYR A 152 7.16 3.98 -9.99
N LYS A 153 6.21 3.19 -10.51
CA LYS A 153 4.83 3.61 -10.70
C LYS A 153 3.98 2.91 -9.65
N LYS A 154 3.07 3.65 -9.03
CA LYS A 154 2.06 3.11 -8.11
C LYS A 154 0.69 3.23 -8.76
N ASP A 155 -0.10 2.16 -8.61
CA ASP A 155 -1.51 2.14 -8.95
C ASP A 155 -2.30 1.81 -7.68
N ILE A 156 -3.24 2.67 -7.29
CA ILE A 156 -4.13 2.42 -6.16
C ILE A 156 -5.53 2.20 -6.74
N ASN A 157 -6.06 1.01 -6.51
CA ASN A 157 -7.38 0.61 -6.97
C ASN A 157 -8.26 0.34 -5.76
N VAL A 158 -9.36 1.08 -5.66
CA VAL A 158 -10.39 0.87 -4.64
C VAL A 158 -11.62 0.32 -5.34
N SER A 159 -12.18 -0.75 -4.79
CA SER A 159 -13.35 -1.41 -5.36
C SER A 159 -14.26 -1.93 -4.24
N ALA A 160 -15.57 -1.92 -4.45
CA ALA A 160 -16.48 -2.61 -3.54
C ALA A 160 -16.13 -4.10 -3.53
N SER A 161 -16.17 -4.74 -2.36
CA SER A 161 -15.97 -6.19 -2.29
C SER A 161 -17.19 -6.86 -2.92
N GLY A 162 -17.07 -7.26 -4.20
CA GLY A 162 -18.15 -7.97 -4.90
C GLY A 162 -18.56 -9.25 -4.14
N SER A 163 -17.61 -9.88 -3.45
CA SER A 163 -17.90 -10.86 -2.42
C SER A 163 -16.78 -10.89 -1.37
N PHE A 164 -17.17 -10.98 -0.10
CA PHE A 164 -16.26 -11.26 1.01
C PHE A 164 -16.75 -12.51 1.76
N GLY A 165 -16.15 -13.66 1.45
CA GLY A 165 -16.60 -14.94 1.98
C GLY A 165 -18.01 -15.29 1.50
N THR A 166 -18.96 -15.45 2.44
CA THR A 166 -20.37 -15.72 2.14
C THR A 166 -21.18 -14.46 1.89
N LEU A 167 -20.62 -13.28 2.14
CA LEU A 167 -21.27 -12.01 1.85
C LEU A 167 -21.17 -11.75 0.34
N GLY A 168 -22.32 -11.57 -0.31
CA GLY A 168 -22.40 -11.14 -1.71
C GLY A 168 -21.98 -9.67 -1.89
N ASN A 169 -22.43 -9.02 -2.97
CA ASN A 169 -22.08 -7.63 -3.27
C ASN A 169 -22.37 -6.72 -2.07
N ASN A 170 -21.31 -6.32 -1.37
CA ASN A 170 -21.42 -5.55 -0.14
C ASN A 170 -20.67 -4.21 -0.32
N SER A 171 -21.45 -3.13 -0.37
CA SER A 171 -20.94 -1.76 -0.45
C SER A 171 -20.24 -1.30 0.84
N ASN A 172 -20.39 -2.03 1.95
CA ASN A 172 -19.80 -1.68 3.25
C ASN A 172 -18.37 -2.19 3.43
N ILE A 173 -17.83 -2.87 2.42
CA ILE A 173 -16.47 -3.38 2.40
C ILE A 173 -15.79 -2.88 1.12
N LYS A 174 -14.71 -2.13 1.28
CA LYS A 174 -13.88 -1.62 0.18
C LYS A 174 -12.59 -2.44 0.13
N LYS A 175 -12.27 -3.04 -1.01
CA LYS A 175 -10.97 -3.66 -1.29
C LYS A 175 -10.05 -2.58 -1.84
N ILE A 176 -9.01 -2.28 -1.08
CA ILE A 176 -7.91 -1.40 -1.48
C ILE A 176 -6.79 -2.29 -2.01
N GLN A 177 -6.38 -2.08 -3.25
CA GLN A 177 -5.30 -2.80 -3.88
C GLN A 177 -4.23 -1.83 -4.37
N ILE A 178 -2.99 -2.03 -3.93
CA ILE A 178 -1.84 -1.22 -4.32
C ILE A 178 -0.89 -2.09 -5.14
N ASN A 179 -0.64 -1.67 -6.37
CA ASN A 179 0.33 -2.29 -7.25
C ASN A 179 1.52 -1.36 -7.42
N ILE A 180 2.73 -1.88 -7.20
CA ILE A 180 3.98 -1.19 -7.49
C ILE A 180 4.59 -1.82 -8.72
N ASN A 181 4.75 -1.01 -9.76
CA ASN A 181 5.30 -1.41 -11.03
C ASN A 181 6.65 -0.74 -11.26
N ASN A 182 7.52 -1.40 -12.01
CA ASN A 182 8.73 -0.75 -12.52
C ASN A 182 8.41 0.27 -13.63
N THR A 183 9.42 0.97 -14.14
CA THR A 183 9.26 1.94 -15.24
C THR A 183 8.71 1.33 -16.53
N SER A 184 8.93 0.03 -16.75
CA SER A 184 8.41 -0.75 -17.88
C SER A 184 7.00 -1.30 -17.66
N ASN A 185 6.30 -0.92 -16.58
CA ASN A 185 4.99 -1.43 -16.17
C ASN A 185 4.94 -2.91 -15.77
N ASN A 186 6.08 -3.54 -15.46
CA ASN A 186 6.06 -4.88 -14.87
C ASN A 186 5.70 -4.77 -13.39
N LEU A 187 4.73 -5.56 -12.96
CA LEU A 187 4.35 -5.67 -11.56
C LEU A 187 5.52 -6.21 -10.73
N LEU A 188 5.96 -5.45 -9.74
CA LEU A 188 6.96 -5.88 -8.77
C LEU A 188 6.28 -6.48 -7.53
N VAL A 189 5.28 -5.77 -7.00
CA VAL A 189 4.59 -6.12 -5.76
C VAL A 189 3.12 -5.70 -5.86
N SER A 190 2.22 -6.55 -5.36
CA SER A 190 0.80 -6.25 -5.19
C SER A 190 0.37 -6.58 -3.77
N PHE A 191 -0.22 -5.62 -3.08
CA PHE A 191 -0.85 -5.83 -1.79
C PHE A 191 -2.31 -5.44 -1.87
N TYR A 192 -3.14 -6.10 -1.05
CA TYR A 192 -4.51 -5.71 -0.86
C TYR A 192 -4.91 -5.80 0.61
N VAL A 193 -5.83 -4.92 0.98
CA VAL A 193 -6.47 -4.89 2.29
C VAL A 193 -7.95 -4.63 2.11
N TYR A 194 -8.76 -5.08 3.06
CA TYR A 194 -10.18 -4.77 3.12
C TYR A 194 -10.41 -3.74 4.22
N ALA A 195 -10.99 -2.60 3.85
CA ALA A 195 -11.49 -1.62 4.80
C ALA A 195 -13.00 -1.79 4.94
N THR A 196 -13.49 -1.67 6.18
CA THR A 196 -14.92 -1.74 6.49
C THR A 196 -15.34 -0.47 7.21
N ASN A 197 -16.60 -0.09 7.07
CA ASN A 197 -17.20 1.04 7.79
C ASN A 197 -17.14 0.93 9.33
N SER A 198 -16.81 -0.25 9.87
CA SER A 198 -16.70 -0.51 11.31
C SER A 198 -15.30 -0.31 11.88
N GLY A 199 -14.30 -0.07 11.01
CA GLY A 199 -12.89 -0.02 11.35
C GLY A 199 -12.24 1.37 11.28
N SER A 200 -13.01 2.42 10.98
CA SER A 200 -12.44 3.76 10.92
C SER A 200 -12.09 4.26 12.32
N VAL A 201 -10.85 4.74 12.44
CA VAL A 201 -10.40 5.46 13.63
C VAL A 201 -10.68 6.92 13.32
N ALA A 202 -11.59 7.55 14.05
CA ALA A 202 -11.85 8.99 13.90
C ALA A 202 -10.52 9.75 14.12
N SER A 203 -9.87 10.15 13.04
CA SER A 203 -8.61 10.89 13.09
C SER A 203 -8.93 12.33 13.44
N HIS A 204 -9.03 12.63 14.73
CA HIS A 204 -9.02 14.02 15.17
C HIS A 204 -7.63 14.61 14.92
N PRO A 205 -7.49 15.68 14.11
CA PRO A 205 -6.27 16.47 14.16
C PRO A 205 -6.13 17.00 15.58
N TRP A 206 -4.96 16.79 16.21
CA TRP A 206 -4.65 17.28 17.53
C TRP A 206 -5.03 18.76 17.66
N ARG A 207 -6.18 19.05 18.28
CA ARG A 207 -6.52 20.41 18.70
C ARG A 207 -5.58 20.72 19.85
N THR A 208 -4.58 21.55 19.59
CA THR A 208 -3.86 22.24 20.66
C THR A 208 -4.91 23.02 21.44
N LEU A 209 -5.08 22.64 22.70
CA LEU A 209 -5.85 23.43 23.66
C LEU A 209 -5.09 24.75 23.83
N GLU A 210 -5.55 25.80 23.14
CA GLU A 210 -5.32 27.19 23.54
C GLU A 210 -6.45 27.64 24.46
#